data_AF-A0A2D6BI67-F1
#
_entry.id   AF-A0A2D6BI67-F1
#
_cell.length_a   1.000
_cell.length_b   1.000
_cell.length_c   1.000
_cell.angle_alpha   90.00
_cell.angle_beta   90.00
_cell.angle_gamma   90.00
#
_symmetry.space_group_name_H-M   'P 1'
#
loop_
_entity.id
_entity.type
_entity.pdbx_description
1 polymer ?
#
loop_
_entity_poly.entity_id
_entity_poly.type
_entity_poly.pdbx_seq_one_letter_code
_entity_poly.pdbx_strand_id
1 'polypeptide(L)'
;MTHRLRLVFEDPDAFRREYERNMNAGGAFVHTELEPELREFVEVEISLAFCQKNLVLEAEVVHAAPGGVAVQFLEDAVALRRRFDEALADLSGPGTSADCTAPDTPQEPDADAVPALETDLDEALLGDPDERPELEVQAEFTQPGFDPEDLQAARTDSGLLEEEDAAIDLDALERVLAEDEDGLLAEDPLSSPTIEDERRQGRRSRAAVPARLATSDFHLDGHTRDLSESGVLISADASELPLGKSVTLRLRSPSTGDHIEVTGRVSRHVEAEGTVAAVGVQFEAGGDQECEIAEFVSEVRRSAADRRERGISGVIEELGMPNLVQMLGNTSPAGTLIASHGAEEGVIAFEGAALRYARLGMLRGTKALARMLAWEQGHFEFYSTVDPLDDEGPPQPFDAALLEAMRQIDERARVDSSDLEMATTFRVERGLQAAEPEPSKIDDAVLDLSEAGFTLRRIIDVIPEPDVDILSAVHAFVDLGVLVPE
;
A
#
# COMPACT_ATOMS: atom_id res chain seq x y z
N MET A 1 -29.22 -12.68 36.68
CA MET A 1 -29.34 -14.13 36.41
C MET A 1 -28.79 -14.29 35.02
N THR A 2 -27.80 -15.14 34.76
CA THR A 2 -27.22 -15.24 33.42
C THR A 2 -28.26 -15.84 32.47
N HIS A 3 -28.70 -15.07 31.47
CA HIS A 3 -29.62 -15.58 30.46
C HIS A 3 -28.87 -16.53 29.53
N ARG A 4 -29.48 -17.69 29.24
CA ARG A 4 -28.91 -18.67 28.31
C ARG A 4 -29.65 -18.59 26.98
N LEU A 5 -28.94 -18.18 25.95
CA LEU A 5 -29.41 -18.07 24.57
C LEU A 5 -28.97 -19.30 23.79
N ARG A 6 -29.74 -19.72 22.77
CA ARG A 6 -29.45 -20.95 22.03
C ARG A 6 -29.42 -20.70 20.52
N LEU A 7 -28.32 -21.09 19.89
CA LEU A 7 -28.15 -21.15 18.44
C LEU A 7 -28.11 -22.61 18.01
N VAL A 8 -28.85 -22.98 16.97
CA VAL A 8 -28.89 -24.36 16.45
C VAL A 8 -28.57 -24.36 14.98
N PHE A 9 -27.58 -25.16 14.59
CA PHE A 9 -27.18 -25.37 13.20
C PHE A 9 -27.43 -26.82 12.80
N GLU A 10 -28.35 -27.02 11.86
CA GLU A 10 -28.72 -28.35 11.36
C GLU A 10 -27.75 -28.89 10.32
N ASP A 11 -27.03 -28.00 9.62
CA ASP A 11 -26.17 -28.32 8.48
C ASP A 11 -24.82 -27.57 8.57
N PRO A 12 -23.70 -28.21 8.17
CA PRO A 12 -22.37 -27.60 8.21
C PRO A 12 -22.23 -26.34 7.35
N ASP A 13 -22.93 -26.22 6.21
CA ASP A 13 -22.80 -25.03 5.37
C ASP A 13 -23.55 -23.84 5.97
N ALA A 14 -24.67 -24.08 6.66
CA ALA A 14 -25.35 -23.04 7.46
C ALA A 14 -24.46 -22.52 8.58
N PHE A 15 -23.76 -23.42 9.29
CA PHE A 15 -22.77 -23.02 10.29
C PHE A 15 -21.61 -22.24 9.67
N ARG A 16 -21.03 -22.72 8.55
CA ARG A 16 -19.90 -22.04 7.88
C ARG A 16 -20.26 -20.61 7.46
N ARG A 17 -21.44 -20.41 6.87
CA ARG A 17 -21.92 -19.07 6.49
C ARG A 17 -22.06 -18.13 7.68
N GLU A 18 -22.64 -18.60 8.77
CA GLU A 18 -22.81 -17.78 9.98
C GLU A 18 -21.47 -17.50 10.68
N TYR A 19 -20.56 -18.48 10.66
CA TYR A 19 -19.21 -18.33 11.18
C TYR A 19 -18.42 -17.28 10.41
N GLU A 20 -18.40 -17.37 9.07
CA GLU A 20 -17.69 -16.42 8.20
C GLU A 20 -18.28 -15.01 8.27
N ARG A 21 -19.61 -14.89 8.40
CA ARG A 21 -20.31 -13.60 8.39
C ARG A 21 -20.25 -12.87 9.72
N ASN A 22 -20.45 -13.59 10.83
CA ASN A 22 -20.69 -12.97 12.13
C ASN A 22 -19.69 -13.46 13.20
N MET A 23 -19.54 -14.78 13.38
CA MET A 23 -18.78 -15.31 14.53
C MET A 23 -17.27 -15.09 14.43
N ASN A 24 -16.71 -14.99 13.23
CA ASN A 24 -15.28 -14.69 13.04
C ASN A 24 -14.93 -13.26 13.47
N ALA A 25 -15.88 -12.32 13.40
CA ALA A 25 -15.73 -10.96 13.93
C ALA A 25 -16.05 -10.88 15.44
N GLY A 26 -16.26 -12.01 16.10
CA GLY A 26 -16.60 -12.09 17.52
C GLY A 26 -18.06 -11.79 17.85
N GLY A 27 -18.97 -11.77 16.86
CA GLY A 27 -20.39 -11.48 17.07
C GLY A 27 -21.34 -12.60 16.65
N ALA A 28 -22.57 -12.62 17.16
CA ALA A 28 -23.63 -13.48 16.64
C ALA A 28 -25.01 -12.84 16.85
N PHE A 29 -25.96 -13.14 15.98
CA PHE A 29 -27.37 -12.76 16.19
C PHE A 29 -28.15 -13.98 16.67
N VAL A 30 -28.78 -13.88 17.85
CA VAL A 30 -29.56 -14.98 18.43
C VAL A 30 -31.04 -14.63 18.42
N HIS A 31 -31.82 -15.39 17.67
CA HIS A 31 -33.28 -15.31 17.72
C HIS A 31 -33.78 -15.80 19.09
N THR A 32 -34.42 -14.91 19.84
CA THR A 32 -34.94 -15.20 21.18
C THR A 32 -36.16 -14.33 21.47
N GLU A 33 -37.08 -14.85 22.27
CA GLU A 33 -38.20 -14.09 22.84
C GLU A 33 -37.83 -13.40 24.17
N LEU A 34 -36.61 -13.67 24.66
CA LEU A 34 -36.06 -12.99 25.83
C LEU A 34 -35.61 -11.58 25.42
N GLU A 35 -35.90 -10.61 26.28
CA GLU A 35 -35.49 -9.21 26.11
C GLU A 35 -34.37 -8.87 27.11
N PRO A 36 -33.13 -9.33 26.88
CA PRO A 36 -32.00 -8.97 27.73
C PRO A 36 -31.64 -7.49 27.55
N GLU A 37 -31.09 -6.89 28.59
CA GLU A 37 -30.69 -5.48 28.56
C GLU A 37 -29.38 -5.29 27.77
N LEU A 38 -29.19 -4.10 27.20
CA LEU A 38 -27.91 -3.71 26.59
C LEU A 38 -26.78 -3.87 27.62
N ARG A 39 -25.66 -4.46 27.19
CA ARG A 39 -24.48 -4.81 28.01
C ARG A 39 -24.70 -5.89 29.06
N GLU A 40 -25.80 -6.63 28.97
CA GLU A 40 -26.00 -7.79 29.84
C GLU A 40 -25.12 -8.96 29.39
N PHE A 41 -24.50 -9.65 30.37
CA PHE A 41 -23.73 -10.86 30.12
C PHE A 41 -24.65 -12.08 30.01
N VAL A 42 -24.49 -12.83 28.93
CA VAL A 42 -25.31 -14.00 28.57
C VAL A 42 -24.42 -15.19 28.21
N GLU A 43 -24.96 -16.40 28.40
CA GLU A 43 -24.35 -17.63 27.89
C GLU A 43 -25.00 -18.00 26.57
N VAL A 44 -24.21 -18.17 25.51
CA VAL A 44 -24.69 -18.61 24.20
C VAL A 44 -24.32 -20.08 24.03
N GLU A 45 -25.34 -20.94 23.94
CA GLU A 45 -25.20 -22.35 23.61
C GLU A 45 -25.35 -22.55 22.10
N ILE A 46 -24.23 -22.86 21.43
CA ILE A 46 -24.18 -23.20 20.02
C ILE A 46 -24.28 -24.71 19.87
N SER A 47 -25.39 -25.17 19.29
CA SER A 47 -25.69 -26.57 19.05
C SER A 47 -25.46 -26.93 17.58
N LEU A 48 -24.45 -27.75 17.32
CA LEU A 48 -24.10 -28.26 16.00
C LEU A 48 -24.76 -29.63 15.81
N ALA A 49 -26.02 -29.65 15.36
CA ALA A 49 -26.82 -30.87 15.30
C ALA A 49 -26.24 -31.90 14.31
N PHE A 50 -25.60 -31.44 13.23
CA PHE A 50 -24.95 -32.30 12.23
C PHE A 50 -23.77 -33.13 12.79
N CYS A 51 -23.18 -32.70 13.91
CA CYS A 51 -22.07 -33.42 14.56
C CYS A 51 -22.34 -33.75 16.03
N GLN A 52 -23.56 -33.50 16.53
CA GLN A 52 -23.99 -33.73 17.91
C GLN A 52 -23.08 -33.07 18.95
N LYS A 53 -22.49 -31.92 18.63
CA LYS A 53 -21.66 -31.14 19.55
C LYS A 53 -22.37 -29.88 20.02
N ASN A 54 -22.12 -29.50 21.27
CA ASN A 54 -22.59 -28.24 21.83
C ASN A 54 -21.40 -27.48 22.39
N LEU A 55 -21.34 -26.19 22.08
CA LEU A 55 -20.37 -25.24 22.61
C LEU A 55 -21.11 -24.22 23.46
N VAL A 56 -20.57 -23.90 24.63
CA VAL A 56 -21.08 -22.83 25.48
C VAL A 56 -20.02 -21.74 25.54
N LEU A 57 -20.44 -20.51 25.22
CA LEU A 57 -19.61 -19.32 25.15
C LEU A 57 -20.24 -18.21 25.98
N GLU A 58 -19.41 -17.41 26.65
CA GLU A 58 -19.86 -16.19 27.32
C GLU A 58 -19.87 -15.02 26.33
N ALA A 59 -20.91 -14.19 26.38
CA ALA A 59 -21.09 -13.06 25.49
C ALA A 59 -21.74 -11.87 26.20
N GLU A 60 -21.60 -10.68 25.63
CA GLU A 60 -22.24 -9.44 26.04
C GLU A 60 -23.27 -9.02 24.99
N VAL A 61 -24.45 -8.57 25.41
CA VAL A 61 -25.48 -8.04 24.51
C VAL A 61 -25.08 -6.65 24.01
N VAL A 62 -24.83 -6.54 22.70
CA VAL A 62 -24.44 -5.26 22.06
C VAL A 62 -25.61 -4.54 21.41
N HIS A 63 -26.65 -5.28 21.01
CA HIS A 63 -27.86 -4.71 20.42
C HIS A 63 -29.06 -5.63 20.64
N ALA A 64 -30.24 -5.06 20.92
CA ALA A 64 -31.49 -5.80 21.05
C ALA A 64 -32.49 -5.27 20.01
N ALA A 65 -33.05 -6.17 19.19
CA ALA A 65 -34.00 -5.84 18.14
C ALA A 65 -35.26 -6.72 18.27
N PRO A 66 -36.41 -6.31 17.68
CA PRO A 66 -37.59 -7.16 17.63
C PRO A 66 -37.27 -8.51 16.96
N GLY A 67 -37.34 -9.60 17.73
CA GLY A 67 -37.11 -10.96 17.23
C GLY A 67 -35.69 -11.51 17.43
N GLY A 68 -34.81 -10.80 18.13
CA GLY A 68 -33.53 -11.36 18.54
C GLY A 68 -32.53 -10.35 19.11
N VAL A 69 -31.37 -10.85 19.48
CA VAL A 69 -30.34 -10.10 20.21
C VAL A 69 -29.00 -10.32 19.51
N ALA A 70 -28.31 -9.24 19.20
CA ALA A 70 -26.92 -9.30 18.77
C ALA A 70 -26.01 -9.33 20.01
N VAL A 71 -25.12 -10.31 20.03
CA VAL A 71 -24.19 -10.54 21.13
C VAL A 71 -22.75 -10.51 20.61
N GLN A 72 -21.82 -10.08 21.45
CA GLN A 72 -20.38 -10.12 21.22
C GLN A 72 -19.74 -11.09 22.21
N PHE A 73 -19.01 -12.08 21.71
CA PHE A 73 -18.33 -13.07 22.55
C PHE A 73 -17.17 -12.41 23.33
N LEU A 74 -16.99 -12.82 24.59
CA LEU A 74 -15.90 -12.33 25.43
C LEU A 74 -14.56 -13.02 25.14
N GLU A 75 -14.60 -14.21 24.54
CA GLU A 75 -13.41 -14.90 24.06
C GLU A 75 -12.85 -14.22 22.81
N ASP A 76 -11.53 -14.14 22.69
CA ASP A 76 -10.89 -13.63 21.48
C ASP A 76 -11.14 -14.56 20.28
N ALA A 77 -11.04 -14.01 19.07
CA ALA A 77 -11.32 -14.73 17.83
C ALA A 77 -10.44 -15.98 17.63
N VAL A 78 -9.20 -15.98 18.15
CA VAL A 78 -8.26 -17.10 18.05
C VAL A 78 -8.72 -18.26 18.92
N ALA A 79 -9.13 -17.99 20.16
CA ALA A 79 -9.67 -18.97 21.09
C ALA A 79 -10.98 -19.57 20.57
N LEU A 80 -11.88 -18.72 20.04
CA LEU A 80 -13.12 -19.16 19.39
C LEU A 80 -12.84 -20.10 18.23
N ARG A 81 -11.95 -19.69 17.30
CA ARG A 81 -11.57 -20.49 16.14
C ARG A 81 -11.01 -21.85 16.54
N ARG A 82 -10.12 -21.89 17.54
CA ARG A 82 -9.58 -23.16 18.04
C ARG A 82 -10.69 -24.08 18.57
N ARG A 83 -11.65 -23.56 19.32
CA ARG A 83 -12.78 -24.36 19.84
C ARG A 83 -13.69 -24.90 18.73
N PHE A 84 -13.91 -24.11 17.68
CA PHE A 84 -14.69 -24.55 16.51
C PHE A 84 -13.93 -25.56 15.66
N ASP A 85 -12.63 -25.36 15.44
CA ASP A 85 -11.77 -26.31 14.73
C ASP A 85 -11.66 -27.64 15.48
N GLU A 86 -11.53 -27.63 16.81
CA GLU A 86 -11.61 -28.83 17.65
C GLU A 86 -13.00 -29.49 17.56
N ALA A 87 -14.07 -28.68 17.48
CA ALA A 87 -15.42 -29.20 17.29
C ALA A 87 -15.56 -29.91 15.92
N LEU A 88 -14.96 -29.36 14.87
CA LEU A 88 -15.05 -29.86 13.49
C LEU A 88 -14.03 -30.97 13.17
N ALA A 89 -12.86 -30.98 13.80
CA ALA A 89 -11.79 -31.94 13.53
C ALA A 89 -12.21 -33.39 13.80
N ASP A 90 -13.07 -33.62 14.81
CA ASP A 90 -13.59 -34.95 15.12
C ASP A 90 -14.53 -35.53 14.03
N LEU A 91 -14.96 -34.72 13.06
CA LEU A 91 -15.71 -35.21 11.88
C LEU A 91 -14.77 -35.78 10.81
N SER A 92 -13.50 -35.42 10.84
CA SER A 92 -12.48 -35.89 9.89
C SER A 92 -11.83 -37.17 10.42
N GLY A 93 -12.62 -38.24 10.57
CA GLY A 93 -12.09 -39.57 10.86
C GLY A 93 -11.17 -40.11 9.74
N PRO A 94 -10.26 -41.06 10.03
CA PRO A 94 -9.18 -41.48 9.14
C PRO A 94 -9.75 -42.33 8.00
N GLY A 95 -10.01 -41.72 6.84
CA GLY A 95 -10.71 -42.43 5.79
C GLY A 95 -10.65 -41.80 4.41
N THR A 96 -9.58 -41.11 4.03
CA THR A 96 -9.27 -40.84 2.62
C THR A 96 -7.79 -40.55 2.44
N SER A 97 -6.96 -41.62 2.43
CA SER A 97 -5.64 -41.57 1.79
C SER A 97 -5.71 -42.39 0.50
N ALA A 98 -5.91 -41.72 -0.63
CA ALA A 98 -5.50 -42.21 -1.95
C ALA A 98 -4.11 -41.62 -2.18
N ASP A 99 -3.06 -42.41 -2.01
CA ASP A 99 -2.39 -43.14 -3.10
C ASP A 99 -1.42 -42.24 -3.85
N CYS A 100 -0.20 -42.13 -3.32
CA CYS A 100 0.99 -41.73 -4.07
C CYS A 100 2.08 -42.76 -3.79
N THR A 101 2.23 -43.65 -4.77
CA THR A 101 3.17 -44.75 -4.84
C THR A 101 4.59 -44.22 -5.04
N ALA A 102 5.52 -44.63 -4.18
CA ALA A 102 6.95 -44.42 -4.36
C ALA A 102 7.54 -45.47 -5.34
N PRO A 103 8.59 -45.12 -6.11
CA PRO A 103 9.61 -46.07 -6.53
C PRO A 103 10.92 -45.74 -5.79
N ASP A 104 11.46 -46.66 -5.00
CA ASP A 104 12.31 -47.80 -5.37
C ASP A 104 13.79 -47.39 -5.53
N THR A 105 14.57 -47.92 -4.61
CA THR A 105 16.00 -47.70 -4.34
C THR A 105 16.90 -48.32 -5.41
N PRO A 106 18.08 -47.75 -5.67
CA PRO A 106 19.22 -48.57 -6.10
C PRO A 106 20.43 -48.43 -5.16
N GLN A 107 20.65 -49.51 -4.40
CA GLN A 107 21.89 -50.30 -4.26
C GLN A 107 23.26 -49.60 -4.42
N GLU A 108 24.04 -49.64 -3.33
CA GLU A 108 25.50 -49.42 -3.29
C GLU A 108 26.27 -50.39 -4.18
N PRO A 109 27.49 -50.01 -4.62
CA PRO A 109 28.61 -50.93 -4.42
C PRO A 109 29.89 -50.28 -3.88
N ASP A 110 30.47 -51.02 -2.93
CA ASP A 110 31.87 -51.28 -2.58
C ASP A 110 32.99 -50.24 -2.82
N ALA A 111 33.75 -50.10 -1.75
CA ALA A 111 35.06 -49.49 -1.64
C ALA A 111 36.15 -50.30 -2.36
N ASP A 112 37.02 -49.64 -3.12
CA ASP A 112 38.48 -49.73 -2.96
C ASP A 112 39.23 -48.77 -3.91
N ALA A 113 40.45 -48.41 -3.48
CA ALA A 113 41.52 -47.74 -4.23
C ALA A 113 41.56 -46.19 -4.27
N VAL A 114 42.25 -45.65 -3.25
CA VAL A 114 43.09 -44.44 -3.31
C VAL A 114 44.24 -44.68 -4.31
N PRO A 115 44.70 -43.67 -5.08
CA PRO A 115 45.89 -42.94 -4.65
C PRO A 115 45.83 -41.42 -4.89
N ALA A 116 46.63 -40.75 -4.07
CA ALA A 116 46.89 -39.32 -4.01
C ALA A 116 47.41 -38.72 -5.32
N LEU A 117 47.06 -37.46 -5.55
CA LEU A 117 47.89 -36.50 -6.30
C LEU A 117 47.82 -35.14 -5.58
N GLU A 118 48.97 -34.76 -5.06
CA GLU A 118 49.38 -33.41 -4.72
C GLU A 118 49.22 -32.48 -5.93
N THR A 119 48.79 -31.24 -5.70
CA THR A 119 49.52 -30.04 -6.17
C THR A 119 48.82 -28.76 -5.66
N ASP A 120 49.53 -28.07 -4.78
CA ASP A 120 49.88 -26.64 -4.87
C ASP A 120 48.95 -25.71 -5.65
N LEU A 121 48.36 -24.73 -4.96
CA LEU A 121 48.16 -23.37 -5.46
C LEU A 121 47.82 -22.38 -4.32
N ASP A 122 48.86 -21.62 -3.97
CA ASP A 122 48.88 -20.19 -3.67
C ASP A 122 47.94 -19.60 -2.60
N GLU A 123 48.53 -19.66 -1.40
CA GLU A 123 48.56 -18.66 -0.34
C GLU A 123 49.00 -17.27 -0.85
N ALA A 124 48.06 -16.32 -1.03
CA ALA A 124 48.31 -14.88 -0.94
C ALA A 124 46.99 -14.09 -0.97
N LEU A 125 46.52 -13.63 0.20
CA LEU A 125 45.77 -12.36 0.42
C LEU A 125 45.23 -12.34 1.86
N LEU A 126 46.15 -12.21 2.83
CA LEU A 126 45.84 -11.68 4.15
C LEU A 126 46.60 -10.36 4.27
N GLY A 127 45.89 -9.26 4.03
CA GLY A 127 46.38 -7.91 4.28
C GLY A 127 46.21 -7.56 5.76
N ASP A 128 47.24 -6.92 6.30
CA ASP A 128 47.39 -6.45 7.68
C ASP A 128 46.20 -5.57 8.15
N PRO A 129 45.67 -5.77 9.37
CA PRO A 129 44.60 -4.95 9.93
C PRO A 129 45.13 -3.85 10.87
N ASP A 130 46.17 -3.10 10.49
CA ASP A 130 46.76 -2.09 11.39
C ASP A 130 47.34 -0.87 10.66
N GLU A 131 46.47 -0.10 9.98
CA GLU A 131 46.78 1.27 9.53
C GLU A 131 45.49 2.13 9.58
N ARG A 132 45.18 2.66 10.77
CA ARG A 132 44.24 3.77 10.93
C ARG A 132 45.02 5.09 10.92
N PRO A 133 44.81 6.00 9.95
CA PRO A 133 45.28 7.37 10.10
C PRO A 133 44.28 8.15 10.96
N GLU A 134 44.76 8.64 12.10
CA GLU A 134 44.10 9.71 12.86
C GLU A 134 44.08 10.98 11.99
N LEU A 135 42.89 11.33 11.47
CA LEU A 135 42.65 12.61 10.83
C LEU A 135 42.32 13.64 11.91
N GLU A 136 43.34 14.38 12.36
CA GLU A 136 43.17 15.68 13.02
C GLU A 136 42.60 16.68 12.00
N VAL A 137 41.30 16.96 12.11
CA VAL A 137 40.69 18.12 11.45
C VAL A 137 40.62 19.26 12.47
N GLN A 138 41.59 20.17 12.38
CA GLN A 138 41.48 21.49 12.98
C GLN A 138 40.55 22.33 12.10
N ALA A 139 39.34 22.61 12.60
CA ALA A 139 38.45 23.62 12.03
C ALA A 139 38.32 24.78 13.02
N GLU A 140 39.10 25.83 12.78
CA GLU A 140 38.86 27.17 13.34
C GLU A 140 37.57 27.74 12.71
N PHE A 141 36.44 27.64 13.42
CA PHE A 141 35.27 28.45 13.13
C PHE A 141 35.33 29.72 13.98
N THR A 142 35.72 30.83 13.34
CA THR A 142 35.57 32.18 13.89
C THR A 142 34.12 32.60 13.69
N GLN A 143 33.38 32.76 14.79
CA GLN A 143 32.07 33.40 14.79
C GLN A 143 32.23 34.92 14.69
N PRO A 144 31.47 35.65 13.85
CA PRO A 144 31.27 37.08 14.04
C PRO A 144 30.21 37.30 15.12
N GLY A 145 30.49 38.28 15.99
CA GLY A 145 29.74 38.59 17.19
C GLY A 145 28.25 38.86 16.96
N PHE A 146 27.45 38.23 17.82
CA PHE A 146 26.05 38.58 18.05
C PHE A 146 26.01 39.44 19.32
N ASP A 147 25.61 40.70 19.18
CA ASP A 147 25.51 41.65 20.29
C ASP A 147 24.13 41.48 20.97
N PRO A 148 24.03 41.27 22.30
CA PRO A 148 22.76 40.94 22.95
C PRO A 148 21.79 42.13 23.17
N GLU A 149 22.03 43.31 22.59
CA GLU A 149 21.25 44.54 22.90
C GLU A 149 20.13 44.90 21.91
N ASP A 150 19.95 44.19 20.78
CA ASP A 150 18.93 44.58 19.77
C ASP A 150 17.52 43.97 19.97
N LEU A 151 17.28 43.24 21.06
CA LEU A 151 15.97 42.62 21.36
C LEU A 151 15.00 43.49 22.19
N GLN A 152 15.23 44.81 22.29
CA GLN A 152 14.38 45.71 23.09
C GLN A 152 13.72 46.88 22.35
N ALA A 153 13.66 46.87 21.03
CA ALA A 153 13.00 47.93 20.25
C ALA A 153 11.99 47.41 19.22
N ALA A 154 10.97 46.67 19.67
CA ALA A 154 9.72 46.48 18.89
C ALA A 154 8.48 46.16 19.78
N ARG A 155 8.49 46.58 21.05
CA ARG A 155 7.31 46.57 21.93
C ARG A 155 6.79 47.99 22.09
N THR A 156 6.12 48.52 21.08
CA THR A 156 5.08 49.56 21.21
C THR A 156 4.47 49.83 19.85
N ASP A 157 3.43 49.07 19.49
CA ASP A 157 2.25 49.66 18.86
C ASP A 157 1.06 48.72 19.03
N SER A 158 0.28 48.96 20.09
CA SER A 158 -1.03 48.33 20.30
C SER A 158 -2.06 49.15 19.53
N GLY A 159 -2.45 48.65 18.35
CA GLY A 159 -3.67 49.03 17.66
C GLY A 159 -4.76 48.01 17.95
N LEU A 160 -5.75 48.43 18.73
CA LEU A 160 -6.97 47.73 19.09
C LEU A 160 -7.72 47.20 17.86
N LEU A 161 -8.07 45.91 17.86
CA LEU A 161 -9.24 45.39 17.17
C LEU A 161 -9.98 44.42 18.09
N GLU A 162 -11.29 44.60 18.06
CA GLU A 162 -12.30 44.08 18.97
C GLU A 162 -12.46 42.55 18.79
N GLU A 163 -12.54 41.84 19.90
CA GLU A 163 -12.94 40.43 19.95
C GLU A 163 -14.45 40.36 19.66
N GLU A 164 -14.83 39.94 18.45
CA GLU A 164 -16.18 39.45 18.17
C GLU A 164 -16.24 37.95 18.51
N ASP A 165 -17.00 37.63 19.55
CA ASP A 165 -17.42 36.28 19.92
C ASP A 165 -18.20 35.63 18.78
N ALA A 166 -17.54 34.75 18.02
CA ALA A 166 -18.22 33.79 17.16
C ALA A 166 -18.69 32.60 18.00
N ALA A 167 -19.87 32.73 18.61
CA ALA A 167 -20.60 31.61 19.18
C ALA A 167 -21.04 30.67 18.05
N ILE A 168 -20.44 29.48 17.99
CA ILE A 168 -20.90 28.38 17.13
C ILE A 168 -22.21 27.87 17.72
N ASP A 169 -23.30 28.03 16.97
CA ASP A 169 -24.64 27.54 17.32
C ASP A 169 -24.69 26.02 17.11
N LEU A 170 -24.38 25.27 18.17
CA LEU A 170 -24.43 23.80 18.17
C LEU A 170 -25.83 23.24 17.89
N ASP A 171 -26.91 24.01 18.08
CA ASP A 171 -28.29 23.59 17.78
C ASP A 171 -28.59 23.62 16.27
N ALA A 172 -27.75 24.26 15.45
CA ALA A 172 -27.89 24.27 14.00
C ALA A 172 -27.28 23.02 13.34
N LEU A 173 -26.25 22.41 13.95
CA LEU A 173 -25.61 21.19 13.44
C LEU A 173 -26.47 19.94 13.71
N GLU A 174 -27.21 19.92 14.81
CA GLU A 174 -28.06 18.78 15.19
C GLU A 174 -29.36 18.70 14.35
N ARG A 175 -29.77 19.80 13.70
CA ARG A 175 -30.91 19.80 12.78
C ARG A 175 -30.60 19.27 11.38
N VAL A 176 -29.32 19.25 10.97
CA VAL A 176 -28.93 18.72 9.65
C VAL A 176 -28.85 17.19 9.65
N LEU A 177 -28.75 16.55 10.83
CA LEU A 177 -28.67 15.10 10.97
C LEU A 177 -30.01 14.40 11.25
N ALA A 178 -31.13 15.13 11.22
CA ALA A 178 -32.45 14.60 11.60
C ALA A 178 -33.46 14.47 10.44
N GLU A 179 -33.04 14.73 9.19
CA GLU A 179 -33.92 14.63 8.01
C GLU A 179 -33.25 13.79 6.92
N ASP A 180 -33.06 12.49 7.14
CA ASP A 180 -32.88 11.49 6.05
C ASP A 180 -33.08 10.03 6.53
N GLU A 181 -34.06 9.81 7.42
CA GLU A 181 -34.59 8.47 7.71
C GLU A 181 -35.81 8.19 6.84
N ASP A 182 -35.60 7.86 5.55
CA ASP A 182 -36.50 7.02 4.74
C ASP A 182 -36.00 6.98 3.28
N GLY A 183 -35.03 6.10 2.98
CA GLY A 183 -34.55 6.00 1.60
C GLY A 183 -33.45 4.99 1.33
N LEU A 184 -33.86 3.74 1.12
CA LEU A 184 -33.20 2.74 0.26
C LEU A 184 -31.89 2.10 0.76
N LEU A 185 -32.02 0.81 1.04
CA LEU A 185 -30.99 -0.21 0.91
C LEU A 185 -30.29 -0.08 -0.46
N ALA A 186 -29.18 0.65 -0.52
CA ALA A 186 -28.23 0.56 -1.61
C ALA A 186 -27.34 -0.65 -1.33
N GLU A 187 -27.51 -1.70 -2.13
CA GLU A 187 -26.53 -2.76 -2.23
C GLU A 187 -25.19 -2.15 -2.68
N ASP A 188 -24.11 -2.62 -2.06
CA ASP A 188 -22.72 -2.29 -2.39
C ASP A 188 -22.47 -2.40 -3.91
N PRO A 189 -22.29 -1.29 -4.66
CA PRO A 189 -22.26 -1.32 -6.12
C PRO A 189 -20.99 -1.96 -6.71
N LEU A 190 -20.10 -2.53 -5.89
CA LEU A 190 -18.91 -3.26 -6.34
C LEU A 190 -18.93 -4.76 -6.05
N SER A 191 -20.04 -5.32 -5.54
CA SER A 191 -20.22 -6.78 -5.42
C SER A 191 -20.85 -7.45 -6.65
N SER A 192 -20.99 -6.73 -7.77
CA SER A 192 -21.38 -7.35 -9.04
C SER A 192 -20.14 -7.80 -9.81
N PRO A 193 -19.92 -9.12 -10.02
CA PRO A 193 -18.81 -9.59 -10.84
C PRO A 193 -18.96 -9.05 -12.25
N THR A 194 -17.98 -8.30 -12.73
CA THR A 194 -17.92 -7.90 -14.13
C THR A 194 -17.78 -9.16 -14.98
N ILE A 195 -18.28 -9.18 -16.22
CA ILE A 195 -18.21 -10.35 -17.14
C ILE A 195 -16.77 -10.91 -17.32
N GLU A 196 -15.74 -10.13 -16.96
CA GLU A 196 -14.36 -10.58 -16.92
C GLU A 196 -13.99 -11.47 -15.71
N ASP A 197 -14.75 -11.46 -14.61
CA ASP A 197 -14.52 -12.27 -13.41
C ASP A 197 -14.80 -13.76 -13.64
N GLU A 198 -15.74 -14.10 -14.52
CA GLU A 198 -16.14 -15.49 -14.78
C GLU A 198 -15.12 -16.30 -15.59
N ARG A 199 -14.08 -15.66 -16.16
CA ARG A 199 -13.01 -16.32 -16.93
C ARG A 199 -11.74 -16.61 -16.11
N ARG A 200 -11.74 -16.33 -14.80
CA ARG A 200 -10.51 -16.23 -14.00
C ARG A 200 -10.22 -17.53 -13.22
N GLN A 201 -8.99 -18.02 -13.30
CA GLN A 201 -8.54 -19.29 -12.69
C GLN A 201 -8.12 -19.19 -11.20
N GLY A 202 -8.11 -17.99 -10.58
CA GLY A 202 -7.71 -17.85 -9.17
C GLY A 202 -8.24 -16.60 -8.47
N ARG A 203 -8.47 -16.69 -7.15
CA ARG A 203 -8.83 -15.55 -6.29
C ARG A 203 -7.65 -14.58 -6.22
N ARG A 204 -7.89 -13.26 -6.30
CA ARG A 204 -6.88 -12.23 -6.08
C ARG A 204 -7.08 -11.62 -4.71
N SER A 205 -5.98 -11.33 -4.03
CA SER A 205 -5.99 -10.51 -2.82
C SER A 205 -5.31 -9.20 -3.11
N ARG A 206 -5.99 -8.10 -2.82
CA ARG A 206 -5.33 -6.80 -2.71
C ARG A 206 -4.35 -6.88 -1.55
N ALA A 207 -3.07 -6.78 -1.85
CA ALA A 207 -2.01 -6.81 -0.86
C ALA A 207 -0.86 -6.01 -1.44
N ALA A 208 -0.49 -4.91 -0.78
CA ALA A 208 0.68 -4.13 -1.15
C ALA A 208 1.93 -4.80 -0.57
N VAL A 209 2.67 -5.43 -1.47
CA VAL A 209 3.91 -6.12 -1.16
C VAL A 209 5.02 -5.48 -1.98
N PRO A 210 6.16 -5.10 -1.39
CA PRO A 210 7.31 -4.63 -2.15
C PRO A 210 7.71 -5.68 -3.20
N ALA A 211 7.83 -5.22 -4.44
CA ALA A 211 8.13 -6.05 -5.59
C ALA A 211 9.25 -5.43 -6.41
N ARG A 212 10.26 -6.23 -6.76
CA ARG A 212 11.33 -5.83 -7.68
C ARG A 212 11.26 -6.70 -8.92
N LEU A 213 10.98 -6.09 -10.07
CA LEU A 213 11.09 -6.71 -11.38
C LEU A 213 12.51 -6.56 -11.89
N ALA A 214 13.08 -7.62 -12.43
CA ALA A 214 14.38 -7.58 -13.09
C ALA A 214 14.28 -8.21 -14.48
N THR A 215 14.94 -7.57 -15.44
CA THR A 215 15.26 -8.13 -16.76
C THR A 215 16.77 -8.17 -16.93
N SER A 216 17.27 -8.70 -18.05
CA SER A 216 18.70 -8.68 -18.37
C SER A 216 19.30 -7.28 -18.41
N ASP A 217 18.49 -6.26 -18.71
CA ASP A 217 18.97 -4.93 -19.10
C ASP A 217 18.60 -3.84 -18.09
N PHE A 218 17.58 -4.07 -17.26
CA PHE A 218 17.14 -3.12 -16.23
C PHE A 218 16.36 -3.80 -15.11
N HIS A 219 16.27 -3.12 -13.97
CA HIS A 219 15.42 -3.48 -12.84
C HIS A 219 14.40 -2.36 -12.58
N LEU A 220 13.24 -2.73 -12.07
CA LEU A 220 12.13 -1.84 -11.77
C LEU A 220 11.56 -2.19 -10.41
N ASP A 221 11.51 -1.18 -9.53
CA ASP A 221 10.92 -1.31 -8.20
C ASP A 221 9.46 -0.87 -8.22
N GLY A 222 8.61 -1.57 -7.47
CA GLY A 222 7.19 -1.25 -7.35
C GLY A 222 6.53 -1.96 -6.17
N HIS A 223 5.20 -1.90 -6.17
CA HIS A 223 4.37 -2.58 -5.17
C HIS A 223 3.31 -3.44 -5.85
N THR A 224 2.97 -4.58 -5.28
CA THR A 224 1.87 -5.38 -5.79
C THR A 224 0.53 -4.70 -5.49
N ARG A 225 -0.33 -4.54 -6.50
CA ARG A 225 -1.74 -4.16 -6.30
C ARG A 225 -2.57 -5.37 -5.92
N ASP A 226 -2.37 -6.43 -6.71
CA ASP A 226 -3.03 -7.72 -6.57
C ASP A 226 -2.00 -8.83 -6.66
N LEU A 227 -2.14 -9.83 -5.80
CA LEU A 227 -1.34 -11.05 -5.84
C LEU A 227 -2.24 -12.30 -5.87
N SER A 228 -1.86 -13.27 -6.69
CA SER A 228 -2.49 -14.59 -6.81
C SER A 228 -1.45 -15.68 -7.04
N GLU A 229 -1.86 -16.94 -6.98
CA GLU A 229 -1.02 -18.10 -7.28
C GLU A 229 -0.53 -18.14 -8.74
N SER A 230 -1.25 -17.47 -9.65
CA SER A 230 -0.96 -17.51 -11.10
C SER A 230 -0.26 -16.26 -11.63
N GLY A 231 -0.13 -15.22 -10.81
CA GLY A 231 0.41 -13.95 -11.26
C GLY A 231 0.12 -12.80 -10.31
N VAL A 232 0.66 -11.64 -10.69
CA VAL A 232 0.71 -10.43 -9.88
C VAL A 232 0.46 -9.21 -10.76
N LEU A 233 -0.16 -8.18 -10.19
CA LEU A 233 -0.24 -6.85 -10.78
C LEU A 233 0.66 -5.93 -9.96
N ILE A 234 1.60 -5.23 -10.60
CA ILE A 234 2.59 -4.40 -9.93
C ILE A 234 2.43 -2.95 -10.37
N SER A 235 2.22 -2.05 -9.41
CA SER A 235 2.32 -0.60 -9.59
C SER A 235 3.77 -0.23 -9.81
N ALA A 236 4.14 -0.01 -11.07
CA ALA A 236 5.48 0.41 -11.47
C ALA A 236 5.43 0.99 -12.89
N ASP A 237 6.32 1.94 -13.17
CA ASP A 237 6.49 2.47 -14.53
C ASP A 237 7.29 1.49 -15.39
N ALA A 238 6.56 0.82 -16.25
CA ALA A 238 7.08 -0.24 -17.09
C ALA A 238 6.82 0.05 -18.57
N SER A 239 6.86 1.33 -18.95
CA SER A 239 6.78 1.75 -20.36
C SER A 239 7.81 1.02 -21.25
N GLU A 240 8.93 0.59 -20.67
CA GLU A 240 10.03 -0.10 -21.36
C GLU A 240 9.93 -1.63 -21.34
N LEU A 241 8.96 -2.22 -20.62
CA LEU A 241 8.75 -3.67 -20.60
C LEU A 241 7.78 -4.07 -21.72
N PRO A 242 8.20 -4.74 -22.81
CA PRO A 242 7.26 -5.19 -23.82
C PRO A 242 6.39 -6.35 -23.33
N LEU A 243 5.14 -6.38 -23.79
CA LEU A 243 4.24 -7.50 -23.58
C LEU A 243 4.87 -8.81 -24.06
N GLY A 244 4.78 -9.85 -23.24
CA GLY A 244 5.34 -11.17 -23.53
C GLY A 244 6.81 -11.36 -23.13
N LYS A 245 7.50 -10.32 -22.63
CA LYS A 245 8.88 -10.45 -22.13
C LYS A 245 8.91 -11.26 -20.84
N SER A 246 9.87 -12.17 -20.72
CA SER A 246 10.16 -12.88 -19.48
C SER A 246 10.89 -11.97 -18.51
N VAL A 247 10.44 -11.97 -17.26
CA VAL A 247 10.93 -11.14 -16.16
C VAL A 247 11.18 -12.04 -14.95
N THR A 248 12.18 -11.69 -14.15
CA THR A 248 12.38 -12.27 -12.83
C THR A 248 11.80 -11.32 -11.80
N LEU A 249 10.88 -11.79 -10.98
CA LEU A 249 10.22 -11.02 -9.96
C LEU A 249 10.72 -11.45 -8.58
N ARG A 250 11.11 -10.49 -7.77
CA ARG A 250 11.40 -10.71 -6.35
C ARG A 250 10.31 -10.07 -5.50
N LEU A 251 9.57 -10.89 -4.75
CA LEU A 251 8.50 -10.46 -3.85
C LEU A 251 8.96 -10.61 -2.41
N ARG A 252 8.72 -9.60 -1.57
CA ARG A 252 9.18 -9.61 -0.17
C ARG A 252 8.02 -9.81 0.79
N SER A 253 8.06 -10.84 1.64
CA SER A 253 7.03 -11.08 2.65
C SER A 253 6.86 -9.87 3.59
N PRO A 254 5.62 -9.39 3.79
CA PRO A 254 5.33 -8.31 4.72
C PRO A 254 5.52 -8.69 6.20
N SER A 255 5.42 -9.98 6.56
CA SER A 255 5.53 -10.41 7.96
C SER A 255 6.93 -10.89 8.34
N THR A 256 7.59 -11.65 7.45
CA THR A 256 8.91 -12.24 7.77
C THR A 256 10.06 -11.42 7.21
N GLY A 257 9.80 -10.60 6.18
CA GLY A 257 10.83 -9.89 5.43
C GLY A 257 11.63 -10.79 4.47
N ASP A 258 11.32 -12.09 4.40
CA ASP A 258 11.91 -13.02 3.44
C ASP A 258 11.49 -12.64 2.02
N HIS A 259 12.19 -13.18 1.02
CA HIS A 259 11.87 -12.93 -0.37
C HIS A 259 11.77 -14.23 -1.16
N ILE A 260 10.82 -14.26 -2.10
CA ILE A 260 10.72 -15.31 -3.10
C ILE A 260 11.12 -14.73 -4.46
N GLU A 261 11.79 -15.54 -5.28
CA GLU A 261 12.08 -15.20 -6.68
C GLU A 261 11.25 -16.06 -7.61
N VAL A 262 10.50 -15.40 -8.49
CA VAL A 262 9.54 -16.03 -9.40
C VAL A 262 9.79 -15.54 -10.81
N THR A 263 9.99 -16.46 -11.74
CA THR A 263 10.02 -16.11 -13.16
C THR A 263 8.60 -15.95 -13.67
N GLY A 264 8.36 -14.94 -14.50
CA GLY A 264 7.05 -14.70 -15.10
C GLY A 264 7.16 -14.01 -16.45
N ARG A 265 6.01 -13.81 -17.08
CA ARG A 265 5.85 -13.13 -18.35
C ARG A 265 4.94 -11.93 -18.21
N VAL A 266 5.33 -10.81 -18.80
CA VAL A 266 4.47 -9.62 -18.90
C VAL A 266 3.24 -9.97 -19.72
N SER A 267 2.06 -9.95 -19.10
CA SER A 267 0.79 -10.35 -19.72
C SER A 267 -0.05 -9.17 -20.18
N ARG A 268 0.02 -8.03 -19.48
CA ARG A 268 -0.73 -6.81 -19.80
C ARG A 268 -0.10 -5.58 -19.16
N HIS A 269 -0.36 -4.42 -19.76
CA HIS A 269 -0.13 -3.10 -19.18
C HIS A 269 -1.45 -2.50 -18.75
N VAL A 270 -1.41 -1.73 -17.67
CA VAL A 270 -2.50 -0.87 -17.22
C VAL A 270 -2.01 0.55 -17.42
N GLU A 271 -2.64 1.25 -18.34
CA GLU A 271 -2.29 2.63 -18.67
C GLU A 271 -3.17 3.59 -17.87
N ALA A 272 -2.56 4.69 -17.41
CA ALA A 272 -3.23 5.83 -16.83
C ALA A 272 -2.64 7.09 -17.48
N GLU A 273 -3.49 7.92 -18.08
CA GLU A 273 -3.08 9.23 -18.63
C GLU A 273 -1.87 9.19 -19.59
N GLY A 274 -1.73 8.11 -20.37
CA GLY A 274 -0.66 7.94 -21.36
C GLY A 274 0.64 7.33 -20.82
N THR A 275 0.69 6.94 -19.55
CA THR A 275 1.82 6.20 -18.95
C THR A 275 1.37 4.83 -18.46
N VAL A 276 2.26 3.83 -18.50
CA VAL A 276 2.00 2.50 -17.90
C VAL A 276 2.08 2.63 -16.38
N ALA A 277 0.92 2.71 -15.73
CA ALA A 277 0.82 2.86 -14.27
C ALA A 277 1.01 1.53 -13.53
N ALA A 278 0.68 0.40 -14.17
CA ALA A 278 0.91 -0.93 -13.59
C ALA A 278 1.12 -2.01 -14.65
N VAL A 279 1.80 -3.10 -14.26
CA VAL A 279 2.07 -4.24 -15.13
C VAL A 279 1.61 -5.56 -14.51
N GLY A 280 0.83 -6.29 -15.29
CA GLY A 280 0.41 -7.65 -14.94
C GLY A 280 1.45 -8.66 -15.38
N VAL A 281 2.05 -9.37 -14.44
CA VAL A 281 2.97 -10.48 -14.71
C VAL A 281 2.27 -11.80 -14.41
N GLN A 282 2.27 -12.71 -15.37
CA GLN A 282 1.82 -14.09 -15.19
C GLN A 282 3.02 -14.95 -14.78
N PHE A 283 2.88 -15.77 -13.74
CA PHE A 283 3.98 -16.62 -13.29
C PHE A 283 4.22 -17.78 -14.26
N GLU A 284 5.49 -18.07 -14.54
CA GLU A 284 5.97 -19.21 -15.31
C GLU A 284 6.66 -20.19 -14.34
N ALA A 285 5.98 -20.52 -13.25
CA ALA A 285 6.45 -21.49 -12.26
C ALA A 285 6.10 -22.92 -12.69
N GLY A 286 6.89 -23.90 -12.24
CA GLY A 286 6.59 -25.30 -12.45
C GLY A 286 6.98 -26.16 -11.25
N GLY A 287 6.15 -27.15 -10.92
CA GLY A 287 6.41 -28.12 -9.86
C GLY A 287 6.54 -27.47 -8.48
N ASP A 288 7.70 -27.65 -7.83
CA ASP A 288 7.95 -27.21 -6.45
C ASP A 288 7.80 -25.69 -6.26
N GLN A 289 8.07 -24.88 -7.30
CA GLN A 289 7.92 -23.42 -7.23
C GLN A 289 6.45 -22.98 -7.15
N GLU A 290 5.51 -23.76 -7.69
CA GLU A 290 4.07 -23.46 -7.56
C GLU A 290 3.60 -23.60 -6.11
N CYS A 291 4.11 -24.62 -5.39
CA CYS A 291 3.84 -24.81 -3.97
C CYS A 291 4.40 -23.65 -3.13
N GLU A 292 5.63 -23.23 -3.41
CA GLU A 292 6.28 -22.10 -2.73
C GLU A 292 5.50 -20.79 -2.94
N ILE A 293 5.06 -20.52 -4.19
CA ILE A 293 4.21 -19.37 -4.49
C ILE A 293 2.88 -19.46 -3.76
N ALA A 294 2.23 -20.62 -3.74
CA ALA A 294 0.94 -20.78 -3.06
C ALA A 294 1.05 -20.57 -1.54
N GLU A 295 2.15 -21.03 -0.93
CA GLU A 295 2.45 -20.79 0.49
C GLU A 295 2.69 -19.29 0.74
N PHE A 296 3.51 -18.64 -0.07
CA PHE A 296 3.77 -17.21 0.02
C PHE A 296 2.50 -16.37 -0.16
N VAL A 297 1.68 -16.66 -1.17
CA VAL A 297 0.41 -15.97 -1.41
C VAL A 297 -0.54 -16.15 -0.22
N SER A 298 -0.56 -17.35 0.38
CA SER A 298 -1.38 -17.64 1.56
C SER A 298 -0.91 -16.88 2.79
N GLU A 299 0.40 -16.74 2.99
CA GLU A 299 0.99 -15.90 4.04
C GLU A 299 0.63 -14.42 3.83
N VAL A 300 0.92 -13.87 2.65
CA VAL A 300 0.60 -12.48 2.29
C VAL A 300 -0.89 -12.19 2.50
N ARG A 301 -1.78 -13.12 2.15
CA ARG A 301 -3.23 -12.99 2.39
C ARG A 301 -3.58 -12.91 3.86
N ARG A 302 -3.00 -13.76 4.71
CA ARG A 302 -3.22 -13.72 6.15
C ARG A 302 -2.70 -12.41 6.73
N SER A 303 -1.48 -12.03 6.37
CA SER A 303 -0.86 -10.76 6.77
C SER A 303 -1.70 -9.56 6.33
N ALA A 304 -2.25 -9.56 5.11
CA ALA A 304 -3.12 -8.48 4.63
C ALA A 304 -4.49 -8.45 5.33
N ALA A 305 -5.06 -9.61 5.68
CA ALA A 305 -6.29 -9.68 6.45
C ALA A 305 -6.09 -9.14 7.88
N ASP A 306 -5.05 -9.60 8.56
CA ASP A 306 -4.66 -9.10 9.89
C ASP A 306 -4.38 -7.59 9.88
N ARG A 307 -3.73 -7.10 8.81
CA ARG A 307 -3.49 -5.67 8.60
C ARG A 307 -4.80 -4.90 8.43
N ARG A 308 -5.76 -5.40 7.63
CA ARG A 308 -7.07 -4.75 7.47
C ARG A 308 -7.87 -4.68 8.75
N GLU A 309 -7.84 -5.73 9.56
CA GLU A 309 -8.54 -5.74 10.86
C GLU A 309 -7.95 -4.73 11.86
N ARG A 310 -6.68 -4.36 11.71
CA ARG A 310 -5.98 -3.38 12.57
C ARG A 310 -5.74 -2.02 11.91
N GLY A 311 -6.13 -1.89 10.64
CA GLY A 311 -5.88 -0.73 9.82
C GLY A 311 -7.07 0.22 9.81
N ILE A 312 -6.85 1.43 9.30
CA ILE A 312 -7.91 2.39 9.03
C ILE A 312 -8.08 2.44 7.52
N SER A 313 -9.30 2.29 7.03
CA SER A 313 -9.60 2.41 5.59
C SER A 313 -10.80 3.31 5.37
N GLY A 314 -10.87 3.93 4.20
CA GLY A 314 -11.94 4.85 3.87
C GLY A 314 -11.81 5.42 2.47
N VAL A 315 -12.64 6.43 2.20
CA VAL A 315 -12.67 7.17 0.95
C VAL A 315 -11.96 8.53 1.13
N ILE A 316 -11.25 9.00 0.11
CA ILE A 316 -10.45 10.23 0.17
C ILE A 316 -11.35 11.47 0.21
N GLU A 317 -12.52 11.40 -0.43
CA GLU A 317 -13.52 12.45 -0.62
C GLU A 317 -14.06 13.01 0.70
N GLU A 318 -14.11 12.19 1.75
CA GLU A 318 -14.69 12.57 3.05
C GLU A 318 -13.82 13.54 3.84
N LEU A 319 -12.50 13.36 3.79
CA LEU A 319 -11.54 14.11 4.62
C LEU A 319 -10.55 14.92 3.79
N GLY A 320 -10.31 14.53 2.54
CA GLY A 320 -9.24 15.03 1.68
C GLY A 320 -7.89 14.42 2.02
N MET A 321 -7.07 14.14 1.00
CA MET A 321 -5.76 13.52 1.19
C MET A 321 -4.81 14.30 2.12
N PRO A 322 -4.73 15.65 2.08
CA PRO A 322 -3.87 16.42 3.00
C PRO A 322 -4.25 16.26 4.47
N ASN A 323 -5.55 16.24 4.78
CA ASN A 323 -6.03 16.08 6.14
C ASN A 323 -5.77 14.65 6.65
N LEU A 324 -5.98 13.64 5.79
CA LEU A 324 -5.67 12.24 6.11
C LEU A 324 -4.19 12.06 6.48
N VAL A 325 -3.28 12.57 5.65
CA VAL A 325 -1.84 12.49 5.90
C VAL A 325 -1.46 13.19 7.20
N GLN A 326 -1.99 14.39 7.46
CA GLN A 326 -1.76 15.12 8.71
C GLN A 326 -2.29 14.40 9.94
N MET A 327 -3.54 13.93 9.88
CA MET A 327 -4.18 13.23 10.98
C MET A 327 -3.41 11.96 11.34
N LEU A 328 -3.05 11.14 10.34
CA LEU A 328 -2.33 9.88 10.56
C LEU A 328 -0.89 10.10 11.04
N GLY A 329 -0.19 11.09 10.48
CA GLY A 329 1.14 11.50 10.93
C GLY A 329 1.17 11.99 12.38
N ASN A 330 0.07 12.59 12.87
CA ASN A 330 -0.02 13.09 14.24
C ASN A 330 -0.56 12.05 15.25
N THR A 331 -1.33 11.08 14.80
CA THR A 331 -2.00 10.09 15.67
C THR A 331 -1.23 8.78 15.82
N SER A 332 -0.41 8.41 14.83
CA SER A 332 0.41 7.19 14.88
C SER A 332 1.89 7.56 14.93
N PRO A 333 2.69 6.92 15.80
CA PRO A 333 4.14 7.16 15.83
C PRO A 333 4.84 6.64 14.57
N ALA A 334 4.22 5.73 13.81
CA ALA A 334 4.73 5.23 12.55
C ALA A 334 3.60 4.62 11.73
N GLY A 335 3.77 4.53 10.42
CA GLY A 335 2.83 3.80 9.59
C GLY A 335 3.05 3.95 8.09
N THR A 336 2.32 3.14 7.35
CA THR A 336 2.26 3.13 5.89
C THR A 336 0.83 3.42 5.47
N LEU A 337 0.66 4.47 4.68
CA LEU A 337 -0.58 4.88 4.04
C LEU A 337 -0.51 4.52 2.56
N ILE A 338 -1.45 3.72 2.11
CA ILE A 338 -1.63 3.37 0.71
C ILE A 338 -2.85 4.13 0.24
N ALA A 339 -2.72 4.85 -0.86
CA ALA A 339 -3.81 5.57 -1.47
C ALA A 339 -3.94 5.14 -2.93
N SER A 340 -5.17 5.09 -3.43
CA SER A 340 -5.48 4.70 -4.81
C SER A 340 -6.50 5.65 -5.40
N HIS A 341 -6.24 6.09 -6.64
CA HIS A 341 -7.11 6.97 -7.41
C HIS A 341 -7.16 6.47 -8.85
N GLY A 342 -8.31 5.91 -9.25
CA GLY A 342 -8.48 5.29 -10.57
C GLY A 342 -7.47 4.18 -10.84
N ALA A 343 -6.60 4.39 -11.84
CA ALA A 343 -5.53 3.47 -12.21
C ALA A 343 -4.19 3.80 -11.55
N GLU A 344 -4.10 4.81 -10.70
CA GLU A 344 -2.91 5.19 -9.95
C GLU A 344 -2.97 4.69 -8.50
N GLU A 345 -1.82 4.34 -7.93
CA GLU A 345 -1.68 3.92 -6.55
C GLU A 345 -0.35 4.41 -6.02
N GLY A 346 -0.39 4.98 -4.83
CA GLY A 346 0.75 5.56 -4.18
C GLY A 346 0.85 5.11 -2.73
N VAL A 347 2.07 5.18 -2.21
CA VAL A 347 2.43 4.72 -0.87
C VAL A 347 3.20 5.82 -0.17
N ILE A 348 2.80 6.15 1.05
CA ILE A 348 3.44 7.12 1.94
C ILE A 348 3.80 6.38 3.23
N ALA A 349 5.08 6.39 3.61
CA ALA A 349 5.51 5.82 4.88
C ALA A 349 6.19 6.87 5.74
N PHE A 350 5.84 6.89 7.02
CA PHE A 350 6.41 7.81 8.00
C PHE A 350 6.75 7.07 9.30
N GLU A 351 7.75 7.58 9.99
CA GLU A 351 8.23 7.06 11.27
C GLU A 351 8.70 8.23 12.14
N GLY A 352 8.07 8.37 13.31
CA GLY A 352 8.19 9.55 14.16
C GLY A 352 7.81 10.82 13.40
N ALA A 353 8.70 11.80 13.43
CA ALA A 353 8.56 13.06 12.69
C ALA A 353 9.23 13.02 11.31
N ALA A 354 9.55 11.84 10.78
CA ALA A 354 10.26 11.68 9.52
C ALA A 354 9.38 10.99 8.46
N LEU A 355 9.29 11.62 7.28
CA LEU A 355 8.85 10.96 6.06
C LEU A 355 9.96 10.00 5.64
N ARG A 356 9.66 8.69 5.68
CA ARG A 356 10.58 7.63 5.27
C ARG A 356 10.66 7.56 3.76
N TYR A 357 9.51 7.52 3.10
CA TYR A 357 9.39 7.56 1.65
C TYR A 357 7.98 7.94 1.22
N ALA A 358 7.86 8.45 0.00
CA ALA A 358 6.61 8.63 -0.71
C ALA A 358 6.84 8.18 -2.15
N ARG A 359 5.97 7.30 -2.66
CA ARG A 359 6.05 6.75 -4.02
C ARG A 359 4.71 6.84 -4.73
N LEU A 360 4.74 7.19 -6.00
CA LEU A 360 3.59 7.14 -6.91
C LEU A 360 4.09 6.72 -8.29
N GLY A 361 3.92 5.45 -8.64
CA GLY A 361 4.56 4.87 -9.83
C GLY A 361 6.08 5.04 -9.76
N MET A 362 6.66 5.80 -10.70
CA MET A 362 8.09 6.15 -10.69
C MET A 362 8.46 7.35 -9.81
N LEU A 363 7.48 8.17 -9.45
CA LEU A 363 7.72 9.39 -8.69
C LEU A 363 8.13 9.03 -7.28
N ARG A 364 9.08 9.78 -6.73
CA ARG A 364 9.58 9.60 -5.37
C ARG A 364 9.59 10.91 -4.60
N GLY A 365 9.56 10.81 -3.27
CA GLY A 365 9.73 11.93 -2.35
C GLY A 365 8.62 12.98 -2.46
N THR A 366 8.98 14.24 -2.30
CA THR A 366 8.02 15.36 -2.19
C THR A 366 7.17 15.53 -3.43
N LYS A 367 7.69 15.24 -4.62
CA LYS A 367 6.94 15.30 -5.88
C LYS A 367 5.81 14.26 -5.92
N ALA A 368 6.11 13.01 -5.52
CA ALA A 368 5.11 11.98 -5.39
C ALA A 368 4.06 12.35 -4.33
N LEU A 369 4.52 12.87 -3.19
CA LEU A 369 3.66 13.36 -2.12
C LEU A 369 2.70 14.45 -2.62
N ALA A 370 3.22 15.49 -3.29
CA ALA A 370 2.41 16.60 -3.82
C ALA A 370 1.31 16.11 -4.78
N ARG A 371 1.61 15.16 -5.66
CA ARG A 371 0.60 14.59 -6.57
C ARG A 371 -0.45 13.76 -5.86
N MET A 372 -0.05 12.91 -4.91
CA MET A 372 -1.02 12.14 -4.12
C MET A 372 -1.92 13.06 -3.29
N LEU A 373 -1.34 14.10 -2.68
CA LEU A 373 -2.07 15.09 -1.88
C LEU A 373 -3.08 15.91 -2.70
N ALA A 374 -2.89 16.00 -4.02
CA ALA A 374 -3.83 16.65 -4.93
C ALA A 374 -5.02 15.75 -5.34
N TRP A 375 -5.06 14.49 -4.91
CA TRP A 375 -6.20 13.61 -5.20
C TRP A 375 -7.45 14.05 -4.41
N GLU A 376 -8.51 14.34 -5.15
CA GLU A 376 -9.83 14.70 -4.59
C GLU A 376 -10.71 13.46 -4.35
N GLN A 377 -10.45 12.38 -5.07
CA GLN A 377 -11.23 11.14 -5.06
C GLN A 377 -10.33 9.92 -4.86
N GLY A 378 -10.90 8.83 -4.33
CA GLY A 378 -10.21 7.54 -4.24
C GLY A 378 -10.36 6.83 -2.90
N HIS A 379 -9.53 5.81 -2.68
CA HIS A 379 -9.56 5.00 -1.47
C HIS A 379 -8.21 5.00 -0.79
N PHE A 380 -8.22 4.94 0.54
CA PHE A 380 -7.00 4.80 1.33
C PHE A 380 -7.07 3.62 2.31
N GLU A 381 -5.91 3.06 2.60
CA GLU A 381 -5.68 2.05 3.64
C GLU A 381 -4.44 2.47 4.44
N PHE A 382 -4.57 2.55 5.76
CA PHE A 382 -3.49 2.89 6.67
C PHE A 382 -3.17 1.74 7.61
N TYR A 383 -1.88 1.48 7.79
CA TYR A 383 -1.34 0.49 8.71
C TYR A 383 -0.28 1.10 9.62
N SER A 384 -0.29 0.76 10.90
CA SER A 384 0.69 1.24 11.89
C SER A 384 2.08 0.58 11.78
N THR A 385 2.32 -0.19 10.71
CA THR A 385 3.60 -0.82 10.41
C THR A 385 4.25 -0.10 9.24
N VAL A 386 5.55 0.18 9.35
CA VAL A 386 6.35 0.75 8.27
C VAL A 386 6.90 -0.38 7.42
N ASP A 387 6.45 -0.49 6.19
CA ASP A 387 6.98 -1.49 5.27
C ASP A 387 8.40 -1.08 4.83
N PRO A 388 9.41 -1.96 4.99
CA PRO A 388 10.77 -1.64 4.60
C PRO A 388 10.90 -1.64 3.07
N LEU A 389 11.36 -0.50 2.54
CA LEU A 389 11.66 -0.33 1.13
C LEU A 389 13.16 -0.14 0.91
N ASP A 390 13.72 -0.94 0.02
CA ASP A 390 15.12 -0.83 -0.38
C ASP A 390 15.30 0.39 -1.30
N ASP A 391 16.48 1.01 -1.25
CA ASP A 391 16.90 2.12 -2.12
C ASP A 391 16.04 3.40 -2.02
N GLU A 392 15.66 3.76 -0.79
CA GLU A 392 15.06 5.06 -0.47
C GLU A 392 16.11 6.10 -0.04
N GLY A 393 15.84 7.36 -0.40
CA GLY A 393 16.66 8.49 0.01
C GLY A 393 16.72 8.67 1.53
N PRO A 394 17.57 9.59 2.04
CA PRO A 394 17.60 9.88 3.47
C PRO A 394 16.22 10.36 3.95
N PRO A 395 15.76 9.94 5.15
CA PRO A 395 14.48 10.39 5.70
C PRO A 395 14.44 11.92 5.79
N GLN A 396 13.28 12.49 5.46
CA GLN A 396 13.06 13.93 5.48
C GLN A 396 12.14 14.31 6.64
N PRO A 397 12.24 15.51 7.22
CA PRO A 397 11.27 15.95 8.22
C PRO A 397 9.86 15.97 7.61
N PHE A 398 8.92 15.25 8.23
CA PHE A 398 7.58 15.02 7.69
C PHE A 398 6.84 16.33 7.43
N ASP A 399 6.82 17.24 8.41
CA ASP A 399 6.16 18.54 8.30
C ASP A 399 6.79 19.41 7.18
N ALA A 400 8.12 19.35 7.02
CA ALA A 400 8.80 20.10 5.97
C ALA A 400 8.44 19.56 4.58
N ALA A 401 8.39 18.23 4.42
CA ALA A 401 7.98 17.60 3.17
C ALA A 401 6.51 17.89 2.85
N LEU A 402 5.63 17.88 3.85
CA LEU A 402 4.21 18.20 3.69
C LEU A 402 3.99 19.67 3.30
N LEU A 403 4.65 20.62 3.96
CA LEU A 403 4.56 22.04 3.63
C LEU A 403 5.08 22.33 2.21
N GLU A 404 6.19 21.70 1.84
CA GLU A 404 6.74 21.83 0.48
C GLU A 404 5.80 21.21 -0.57
N ALA A 405 5.20 20.05 -0.28
CA ALA A 405 4.22 19.45 -1.17
C ALA A 405 2.97 20.34 -1.34
N MET A 406 2.47 20.94 -0.26
CA MET A 406 1.36 21.90 -0.31
C MET A 406 1.71 23.15 -1.13
N ARG A 407 2.94 23.69 -0.97
CA ARG A 407 3.43 24.80 -1.79
C ARG A 407 3.39 24.45 -3.29
N GLN A 408 3.83 23.24 -3.64
CA GLN A 408 3.81 22.76 -5.04
C GLN A 408 2.39 22.64 -5.59
N ILE A 409 1.41 22.19 -4.79
CA ILE A 409 0.00 22.11 -5.19
C ILE A 409 -0.55 23.51 -5.46
N ASP A 410 -0.33 24.45 -4.53
CA ASP A 410 -0.79 25.84 -4.67
C ASP A 410 -0.18 26.53 -5.88
N GLU A 411 1.11 26.30 -6.14
CA GLU A 411 1.81 26.86 -7.31
C GLU A 411 1.31 26.26 -8.62
N ARG A 412 1.11 24.94 -8.66
CA ARG A 412 0.55 24.26 -9.84
C ARG A 412 -0.88 24.74 -10.12
N ALA A 413 -1.69 24.98 -9.10
CA ALA A 413 -3.04 25.51 -9.26
C ALA A 413 -3.07 26.96 -9.80
N ARG A 414 -1.97 27.71 -9.67
CA ARG A 414 -1.83 29.08 -10.19
C ARG A 414 -1.32 29.13 -11.63
N VAL A 415 -0.68 28.06 -12.10
CA VAL A 415 -0.21 27.97 -13.48
C VAL A 415 -1.35 27.40 -14.33
N ASP A 416 -1.88 28.22 -15.23
CA ASP A 416 -2.86 27.79 -16.24
C ASP A 416 -2.22 26.71 -17.12
N SER A 417 -2.48 25.45 -16.78
CA SER A 417 -2.00 24.25 -17.49
C SER A 417 -2.99 23.78 -18.57
N SER A 418 -3.98 24.62 -18.92
CA SER A 418 -5.13 24.21 -19.73
C SER A 418 -4.87 24.04 -21.22
N ASP A 419 -3.70 24.41 -21.73
CA ASP A 419 -3.49 24.52 -23.18
C ASP A 419 -2.77 23.31 -23.80
N LEU A 420 -2.13 22.46 -23.00
CA LEU A 420 -1.38 21.29 -23.49
C LEU A 420 -1.92 19.99 -22.89
N GLU A 421 -2.33 19.06 -23.75
CA GLU A 421 -2.78 17.74 -23.31
C GLU A 421 -1.58 16.91 -22.79
N MET A 422 -1.76 16.14 -21.71
CA MET A 422 -0.70 15.31 -21.12
C MET A 422 -0.12 14.25 -22.08
N ALA A 423 -0.91 13.86 -23.09
CA ALA A 423 -0.49 12.90 -24.12
C ALA A 423 0.30 13.54 -25.28
N THR A 424 0.41 14.88 -25.31
CA THR A 424 1.10 15.63 -26.37
C THR A 424 2.58 15.22 -26.45
N THR A 425 3.06 14.93 -27.65
CA THR A 425 4.51 14.84 -27.94
C THR A 425 4.98 16.11 -28.60
N PHE A 426 6.26 16.43 -28.47
CA PHE A 426 6.82 17.66 -29.04
C PHE A 426 7.88 17.35 -30.08
N ARG A 427 7.86 18.11 -31.17
CA ARG A 427 8.99 18.21 -32.08
C ARG A 427 9.88 19.37 -31.68
N VAL A 428 11.18 19.13 -31.60
CA VAL A 428 12.16 20.19 -31.28
C VAL A 428 12.65 20.85 -32.56
N GLU A 429 12.32 22.13 -32.74
CA GLU A 429 12.82 22.96 -33.84
C GLU A 429 14.01 23.80 -33.37
N ARG A 430 15.23 23.28 -33.57
CA ARG A 430 16.49 23.99 -33.30
C ARG A 430 16.79 25.08 -34.35
N GLY A 431 15.81 25.92 -34.67
CA GLY A 431 15.90 26.99 -35.68
C GLY A 431 15.89 28.41 -35.10
N LEU A 432 15.33 28.59 -33.90
CA LEU A 432 15.18 29.89 -33.24
C LEU A 432 16.12 29.96 -32.03
N GLN A 433 17.40 30.26 -32.29
CA GLN A 433 18.31 30.72 -31.25
C GLN A 433 17.86 32.12 -30.80
N ALA A 434 16.90 32.17 -29.87
CA ALA A 434 16.65 33.38 -29.09
C ALA A 434 17.80 33.52 -28.08
N ALA A 435 18.38 34.71 -28.04
CA ALA A 435 19.43 35.05 -27.10
C ALA A 435 18.85 35.18 -25.68
N GLU A 436 19.53 34.54 -24.72
CA GLU A 436 19.41 34.54 -23.23
C GLU A 436 18.61 33.39 -22.57
N PRO A 437 18.95 32.97 -21.33
CA PRO A 437 20.25 32.85 -20.66
C PRO A 437 20.85 31.43 -20.86
N GLU A 438 21.94 31.05 -20.18
CA GLU A 438 22.42 29.65 -20.20
C GLU A 438 21.26 28.72 -19.78
N PRO A 439 20.96 27.67 -20.57
CA PRO A 439 19.83 26.78 -20.28
C PRO A 439 19.99 26.21 -18.87
N SER A 440 18.91 26.24 -18.10
CA SER A 440 18.86 25.55 -16.82
C SER A 440 18.94 24.04 -17.04
N LYS A 441 19.22 23.28 -15.98
CA LYS A 441 19.19 21.81 -16.06
C LYS A 441 17.82 21.27 -16.48
N ILE A 442 16.74 21.98 -16.12
CA ILE A 442 15.37 21.63 -16.49
C ILE A 442 15.19 21.83 -18.00
N ASP A 443 15.68 22.94 -18.53
CA ASP A 443 15.59 23.29 -19.95
C ASP A 443 16.24 22.22 -20.84
N ASP A 444 17.47 21.84 -20.51
CA ASP A 444 18.20 20.78 -21.22
C ASP A 444 17.46 19.44 -21.14
N ALA A 445 16.97 19.07 -19.94
CA ALA A 445 16.24 17.82 -19.75
C ALA A 445 14.91 17.77 -20.53
N VAL A 446 14.16 18.88 -20.55
CA VAL A 446 12.91 18.98 -21.32
C VAL A 446 13.17 18.82 -22.81
N LEU A 447 14.22 19.46 -23.34
CA LEU A 447 14.60 19.34 -24.75
C LEU A 447 15.05 17.92 -25.10
N ASP A 448 15.93 17.33 -24.29
CA ASP A 448 16.46 15.98 -24.53
C ASP A 448 15.33 14.92 -24.53
N LEU A 449 14.40 15.00 -23.57
CA LEU A 449 13.27 14.06 -23.49
C LEU A 449 12.24 14.31 -24.61
N SER A 450 12.03 15.56 -25.00
CA SER A 450 11.18 15.90 -26.15
C SER A 450 11.77 15.33 -27.45
N GLU A 451 13.09 15.41 -27.65
CA GLU A 451 13.77 14.80 -28.82
C GLU A 451 13.70 13.27 -28.81
N ALA A 452 13.67 12.66 -27.63
CA ALA A 452 13.43 11.23 -27.48
C ALA A 452 11.97 10.83 -27.81
N GLY A 453 11.09 11.80 -28.11
CA GLY A 453 9.70 11.58 -28.46
C GLY A 453 8.82 11.27 -27.25
N PHE A 454 9.20 11.72 -26.06
CA PHE A 454 8.43 11.47 -24.84
C PHE A 454 7.17 12.35 -24.82
N THR A 455 6.09 11.83 -24.26
CA THR A 455 4.87 12.62 -24.01
C THR A 455 5.12 13.65 -22.91
N LEU A 456 4.34 14.73 -22.88
CA LEU A 456 4.39 15.73 -21.81
C LEU A 456 4.32 15.07 -20.43
N ARG A 457 3.40 14.11 -20.24
CA ARG A 457 3.30 13.35 -19.00
C ARG A 457 4.61 12.67 -18.63
N ARG A 458 5.23 11.96 -19.58
CA ARG A 458 6.48 11.24 -19.36
C ARG A 458 7.62 12.19 -19.03
N ILE A 459 7.70 13.33 -19.69
CA ILE A 459 8.69 14.39 -19.42
C ILE A 459 8.54 14.86 -17.97
N ILE A 460 7.31 15.19 -17.55
CA ILE A 460 7.05 15.63 -16.18
C ILE A 460 7.41 14.51 -15.19
N ASP A 461 7.16 13.24 -15.50
CA ASP A 461 7.40 12.13 -14.56
C ASP A 461 8.89 11.76 -14.39
N VAL A 462 9.68 11.89 -15.46
CA VAL A 462 11.11 11.54 -15.50
C VAL A 462 11.97 12.62 -14.83
N ILE A 463 11.64 13.89 -15.03
CA ILE A 463 12.40 15.02 -14.49
C ILE A 463 12.12 15.12 -12.98
N PRO A 464 13.13 15.09 -12.09
CA PRO A 464 12.91 15.08 -10.64
C PRO A 464 12.43 16.42 -10.06
N GLU A 465 12.55 17.52 -10.82
CA GLU A 465 12.12 18.86 -10.44
C GLU A 465 10.58 18.98 -10.31
N PRO A 466 10.07 20.00 -9.58
CA PRO A 466 8.63 20.20 -9.40
C PRO A 466 7.86 20.30 -10.72
N ASP A 467 6.64 19.75 -10.75
CA ASP A 467 5.78 19.77 -11.95
C ASP A 467 5.62 21.18 -12.53
N VAL A 468 5.50 22.20 -11.66
CA VAL A 468 5.30 23.59 -12.05
C VAL A 468 6.48 24.20 -12.80
N ASP A 469 7.71 23.86 -12.40
CA ASP A 469 8.93 24.38 -13.04
C ASP A 469 9.09 23.75 -14.43
N ILE A 470 8.79 22.46 -14.55
CA ILE A 470 8.84 21.71 -15.81
C ILE A 470 7.79 22.25 -16.78
N LEU A 471 6.54 22.41 -16.32
CA LEU A 471 5.47 22.96 -17.14
C LEU A 471 5.79 24.38 -17.59
N SER A 472 6.35 25.22 -16.71
CA SER A 472 6.77 26.58 -17.05
C SER A 472 7.85 26.59 -18.14
N ALA A 473 8.83 25.69 -18.07
CA ALA A 473 9.86 25.54 -19.09
C ALA A 473 9.28 25.07 -20.43
N VAL A 474 8.37 24.08 -20.41
CA VAL A 474 7.67 23.61 -21.62
C VAL A 474 6.88 24.74 -22.27
N HIS A 475 6.08 25.48 -21.50
CA HIS A 475 5.32 26.63 -22.01
C HIS A 475 6.23 27.70 -22.62
N ALA A 476 7.33 28.04 -21.93
CA ALA A 476 8.31 29.00 -22.46
C ALA A 476 8.89 28.54 -23.81
N PHE A 477 9.19 27.25 -23.97
CA PHE A 477 9.68 26.72 -25.24
C PHE A 477 8.64 26.66 -26.35
N VAL A 478 7.38 26.40 -26.01
CA VAL A 478 6.27 26.45 -26.98
C VAL A 478 6.05 27.88 -27.45
N ASP A 479 6.06 28.86 -26.55
CA ASP A 479 5.93 30.28 -26.88
C ASP A 479 7.09 30.80 -27.74
N LEU A 480 8.30 30.28 -27.50
CA LEU A 480 9.48 30.57 -28.31
C LEU A 480 9.50 29.83 -29.65
N GLY A 481 8.58 28.88 -29.88
CA GLY A 481 8.53 28.04 -31.08
C GLY A 481 9.68 27.02 -31.17
N VAL A 482 10.33 26.72 -30.04
CA VAL A 482 11.37 25.68 -29.94
C VAL A 482 10.73 24.30 -29.82
N LEU A 483 9.65 24.19 -29.05
CA LEU A 483 8.82 23.00 -28.97
C LEU A 483 7.53 23.21 -29.79
N VAL A 484 7.27 22.30 -30.72
CA VAL A 484 6.04 22.30 -31.51
C VAL A 484 5.20 21.08 -31.10
N PRO A 485 3.99 21.26 -30.54
CA PRO A 485 3.07 20.17 -30.23
C PRO A 485 2.71 19.37 -31.49
N GLU A 486 2.72 18.04 -31.41
CA GLU A 486 2.33 17.12 -32.51
C GLU A 486 0.97 16.45 -32.33
#